data_AF-Q2TF17-F1
#
_entry.id   AF-Q2TF17-F1
#
_cell.length_a   1.000
_cell.length_b   1.000
_cell.length_c   1.000
_cell.angle_alpha   90.00
_cell.angle_beta   90.00
_cell.angle_gamma   90.00
#
_symmetry.space_group_name_H-M   'P 1'
#
loop_
_entity.id
_entity.type
_entity.pdbx_description
1 polymer ?
#
loop_
_entity_poly.entity_id
_entity_poly.type
_entity_poly.pdbx_seq_one_letter_code
_entity_poly.pdbx_strand_id
1 'polypeptide(L)'
;LAVINVESNKRYRFRLVSMSCDPNFTFSIDGHSLQVIEADAVNIVPIVVDSIQIFAGQRYSFVLNANQTVDNYWIRANPNLGSTGFDGGINSAILRYAGATEDDPTTTSATSTPLEETNLVPLENPGAPGPAVPGGADININLAMAFDFTNFELTINGSPFQAPTAPVLLQILSGATDAASLLPSGSIYALEANKVV
;
A
#
# COMPACT_ATOMS: atom_id res chain seq x y z
N LEU A 1 -22.99 -8.65 -2.83
CA LEU A 1 -21.58 -8.19 -2.92
C LEU A 1 -21.55 -6.75 -3.47
N ALA A 2 -20.43 -6.03 -3.34
CA ALA A 2 -20.30 -4.72 -3.98
C ALA A 2 -20.23 -4.88 -5.52
N VAL A 3 -20.80 -3.93 -6.26
CA VAL A 3 -20.80 -3.93 -7.73
C VAL A 3 -20.12 -2.66 -8.24
N ILE A 4 -19.15 -2.82 -9.13
CA ILE A 4 -18.46 -1.75 -9.85
C ILE A 4 -18.90 -1.83 -11.31
N ASN A 5 -19.52 -0.77 -11.82
CA ASN A 5 -20.06 -0.73 -13.16
C ASN A 5 -19.05 -0.16 -14.17
N VAL A 6 -18.95 -0.81 -15.33
CA VAL A 6 -18.15 -0.35 -16.48
C VAL A 6 -18.95 -0.44 -17.77
N GLU A 7 -18.58 0.36 -18.77
CA GLU A 7 -19.12 0.30 -20.12
C GLU A 7 -18.03 -0.21 -21.06
N SER A 8 -18.40 -1.07 -22.00
CA SER A 8 -17.46 -1.62 -22.98
C SER A 8 -16.71 -0.52 -23.73
N ASN A 9 -15.43 -0.78 -23.97
CA ASN A 9 -14.49 0.09 -24.67
C ASN A 9 -14.14 1.40 -23.97
N LYS A 10 -14.57 1.61 -22.72
CA LYS A 10 -14.09 2.71 -21.88
C LYS A 10 -12.87 2.29 -21.07
N ARG A 11 -12.09 3.30 -20.67
CA ARG A 11 -10.95 3.14 -19.76
C ARG A 11 -11.26 3.84 -18.46
N TYR A 12 -10.94 3.19 -17.35
CA TYR A 12 -11.25 3.65 -16.00
C TYR A 12 -9.98 3.77 -15.19
N ARG A 13 -9.75 4.94 -14.59
CA ARG A 13 -8.75 5.08 -13.53
C ARG A 13 -9.37 4.65 -12.21
N PHE A 14 -9.14 3.40 -11.83
CA PHE A 14 -9.45 2.93 -10.49
C PHE A 14 -8.44 3.46 -9.50
N ARG A 15 -8.94 3.86 -8.32
CA ARG A 15 -8.13 4.26 -7.16
C ARG A 15 -8.33 3.21 -6.09
N LEU A 16 -7.38 2.27 -6.01
CA LEU A 16 -7.37 1.21 -5.01
C LEU A 16 -6.75 1.75 -3.72
N VAL A 17 -7.46 1.61 -2.61
CA VAL A 17 -7.06 2.12 -1.29
C VAL A 17 -7.20 1.01 -0.28
N SER A 18 -6.10 0.67 0.41
CA SER A 18 -6.14 -0.27 1.53
C SER A 18 -6.45 0.48 2.83
N MET A 19 -7.70 0.35 3.30
CA MET A 19 -8.15 0.83 4.61
C MET A 19 -7.99 -0.24 5.70
N SER A 20 -7.01 -1.14 5.53
CA SER A 20 -6.76 -2.26 6.44
C SER A 20 -6.11 -1.80 7.74
N CYS A 21 -6.43 -2.46 8.85
CA CYS A 21 -5.70 -2.30 10.11
C CYS A 21 -4.50 -3.25 10.24
N ASP A 22 -4.50 -4.38 9.52
CA ASP A 22 -3.50 -5.45 9.68
C ASP A 22 -3.24 -6.20 8.36
N PRO A 23 -4.19 -6.97 7.80
CA PRO A 23 -3.91 -7.80 6.64
C PRO A 23 -3.51 -6.99 5.42
N ASN A 24 -2.57 -7.54 4.64
CA ASN A 24 -2.39 -7.16 3.24
C ASN A 24 -3.31 -8.00 2.35
N PHE A 25 -3.57 -7.52 1.15
CA PHE A 25 -4.44 -8.19 0.19
C PHE A 25 -3.75 -8.38 -1.15
N THR A 26 -3.85 -9.56 -1.74
CA THR A 26 -3.56 -9.76 -3.16
C THR A 26 -4.81 -9.43 -3.96
N PHE A 27 -4.77 -8.30 -4.66
CA PHE A 27 -5.86 -7.76 -5.47
C PHE A 27 -5.72 -8.18 -6.94
N SER A 28 -6.82 -8.60 -7.57
CA SER A 28 -6.90 -8.83 -9.01
C SER A 28 -8.34 -8.68 -9.53
N ILE A 29 -8.50 -8.61 -10.85
CA ILE A 29 -9.81 -8.61 -11.51
C ILE A 29 -9.77 -9.67 -12.60
N ASP A 30 -10.68 -10.64 -12.54
CA ASP A 30 -10.70 -11.76 -13.48
C ASP A 30 -10.75 -11.29 -14.93
N GLY A 31 -9.86 -11.82 -15.76
CA GLY A 31 -9.81 -11.52 -17.20
C GLY A 31 -9.34 -10.10 -17.55
N HIS A 32 -8.90 -9.29 -16.58
CA HIS A 32 -8.46 -7.92 -16.82
C HIS A 32 -7.03 -7.70 -16.33
N SER A 33 -6.21 -7.07 -17.17
CA SER A 33 -4.93 -6.52 -16.73
C SER A 33 -5.11 -5.14 -16.10
N LEU A 34 -4.17 -4.80 -15.22
CA LEU A 34 -4.14 -3.57 -14.44
C LEU A 34 -2.92 -2.76 -14.89
N GLN A 35 -3.13 -1.63 -15.57
CA GLN A 35 -2.03 -0.73 -15.90
C GLN A 35 -1.83 0.26 -14.74
N VAL A 36 -0.91 -0.05 -13.82
CA VAL A 36 -0.59 0.82 -12.68
C VAL A 36 0.05 2.11 -13.18
N ILE A 37 -0.38 3.25 -12.65
CA ILE A 37 0.07 4.60 -13.05
C ILE A 37 0.36 5.52 -11.86
N GLU A 38 0.01 5.12 -10.64
CA GLU A 38 0.27 5.87 -9.40
C GLU A 38 0.51 4.89 -8.26
N ALA A 39 1.50 5.17 -7.42
CA ALA A 39 1.74 4.49 -6.15
C ALA A 39 1.85 5.54 -5.05
N ASP A 40 1.00 5.45 -4.02
CA ASP A 40 1.00 6.34 -2.85
C ASP A 40 1.02 7.84 -3.17
N ALA A 41 0.20 8.26 -4.14
CA ALA A 41 0.10 9.63 -4.66
C ALA A 41 1.31 10.12 -5.48
N VAL A 42 2.27 9.25 -5.80
CA VAL A 42 3.36 9.51 -6.75
C VAL A 42 3.00 8.90 -8.10
N ASN A 43 2.99 9.72 -9.16
CA ASN A 43 2.81 9.21 -10.52
C ASN A 43 4.01 8.34 -10.90
N ILE A 44 3.77 7.19 -11.52
CA ILE A 44 4.82 6.25 -11.96
C ILE A 44 4.75 6.02 -13.47
N VAL A 45 5.86 5.57 -14.05
CA VAL A 45 5.89 5.11 -15.44
C VAL A 45 4.93 3.91 -15.57
N PRO A 46 3.94 3.95 -16.48
CA PRO A 46 2.90 2.93 -16.53
C PRO A 46 3.45 1.50 -16.66
N ILE A 47 3.01 0.60 -15.78
CA ILE A 47 3.38 -0.82 -15.80
C ILE A 47 2.12 -1.68 -15.80
N VAL A 48 2.09 -2.73 -16.63
CA VAL A 48 0.94 -3.63 -16.76
C VAL A 48 1.21 -4.89 -15.95
N VAL A 49 0.28 -5.19 -15.05
CA VAL A 49 0.30 -6.36 -14.15
C VAL A 49 -1.07 -7.03 -14.16
N ASP A 50 -1.18 -8.22 -13.58
CA ASP A 50 -2.48 -8.90 -13.40
C ASP A 50 -2.88 -9.04 -11.92
N SER A 51 -1.99 -8.68 -11.00
CA SER A 51 -2.26 -8.63 -9.57
C SER A 51 -1.41 -7.60 -8.84
N ILE A 52 -1.93 -7.09 -7.73
CA ILE A 52 -1.29 -6.10 -6.87
C ILE A 52 -1.37 -6.62 -5.43
N GLN A 53 -0.24 -6.90 -4.80
CA GLN A 53 -0.21 -7.05 -3.34
C GLN A 53 -0.22 -5.65 -2.72
N ILE A 54 -1.25 -5.34 -1.93
CA ILE A 54 -1.43 -4.03 -1.30
C ILE A 54 -1.42 -4.17 0.23
N PHE A 55 -0.52 -3.44 0.88
CA PHE A 55 -0.37 -3.43 2.35
C PHE A 55 -1.26 -2.37 3.01
N ALA A 56 -1.37 -2.41 4.34
CA ALA A 56 -2.16 -1.46 5.12
C ALA A 56 -1.72 -0.01 4.84
N GLY A 57 -2.67 0.86 4.47
CA GLY A 57 -2.43 2.28 4.19
C GLY A 57 -1.88 2.60 2.79
N GLN A 58 -1.53 1.60 1.97
CA GLN A 58 -1.08 1.83 0.60
C GLN A 58 -2.23 2.15 -0.35
N ARG A 59 -1.90 2.84 -1.45
CA ARG A 59 -2.81 3.23 -2.53
C ARG A 59 -2.14 3.02 -3.89
N TYR A 60 -2.90 2.52 -4.84
CA TYR A 60 -2.50 2.48 -6.25
C TYR A 60 -3.60 3.06 -7.13
N SER A 61 -3.24 3.87 -8.12
CA SER A 61 -4.13 4.07 -9.27
C SER A 61 -3.72 3.14 -10.39
N PHE A 62 -4.69 2.43 -10.98
CA PHE A 62 -4.49 1.68 -12.20
C PHE A 62 -5.56 2.02 -13.24
N VAL A 63 -5.19 1.94 -14.50
CA VAL A 63 -6.10 2.01 -15.63
C VAL A 63 -6.57 0.60 -15.94
N LEU A 64 -7.88 0.39 -15.88
CA LEU A 64 -8.55 -0.79 -16.41
C LEU A 64 -9.17 -0.45 -17.76
N ASN A 65 -8.90 -1.27 -18.76
CA ASN A 65 -9.58 -1.20 -20.05
C ASN A 65 -10.76 -2.17 -20.04
N ALA A 66 -11.98 -1.69 -20.21
CA ALA A 66 -13.18 -2.51 -20.25
C ALA A 66 -13.34 -3.14 -21.65
N ASN A 67 -12.39 -4.01 -22.01
CA ASN A 67 -12.23 -4.59 -23.35
C ASN A 67 -12.60 -6.07 -23.43
N GLN A 68 -13.14 -6.65 -22.35
CA GLN A 68 -13.65 -8.01 -22.35
C GLN A 68 -15.11 -8.05 -22.86
N THR A 69 -15.63 -9.25 -23.07
CA THR A 69 -17.05 -9.48 -23.39
C THR A 69 -17.94 -8.84 -22.32
N VAL A 70 -19.13 -8.37 -22.71
CA VAL A 70 -20.13 -7.88 -21.75
C VAL A 70 -20.57 -9.02 -20.85
N ASP A 71 -20.08 -9.04 -19.61
CA ASP A 71 -20.36 -10.06 -18.60
C ASP A 71 -20.09 -9.51 -17.18
N ASN A 72 -20.23 -10.38 -16.17
CA ASN A 72 -19.84 -10.17 -14.79
C ASN A 72 -18.49 -10.85 -14.52
N TYR A 73 -17.56 -10.13 -13.89
CA TYR A 73 -16.21 -10.62 -13.55
C TYR A 73 -15.95 -10.49 -12.06
N TRP A 74 -15.30 -11.48 -11.45
CA TRP A 74 -14.87 -11.37 -10.05
C TRP A 74 -13.76 -10.32 -9.90
N ILE A 75 -13.96 -9.40 -8.96
CA ILE A 75 -12.91 -8.61 -8.33
C ILE A 75 -12.49 -9.38 -7.09
N ARG A 76 -11.20 -9.65 -6.92
CA ARG A 76 -10.65 -10.50 -5.86
C ARG A 76 -9.72 -9.68 -4.97
N ALA A 77 -9.84 -9.86 -3.65
CA ALA A 77 -8.95 -9.26 -2.66
C ALA A 77 -8.64 -10.29 -1.57
N ASN A 78 -7.67 -11.17 -1.82
CA ASN A 78 -7.36 -12.28 -0.91
C ASN A 78 -6.44 -11.82 0.23
N PRO A 79 -6.84 -11.94 1.52
CA PRO A 79 -6.00 -11.54 2.63
C PRO A 79 -4.83 -12.51 2.87
N ASN A 80 -3.75 -12.06 3.49
CA ASN A 80 -2.64 -12.92 3.91
C ASN A 80 -2.92 -13.73 5.19
N LEU A 81 -3.96 -13.37 5.96
CA LEU A 81 -4.36 -14.01 7.21
C LEU A 81 -5.89 -14.00 7.38
N GLY A 82 -6.41 -14.80 8.30
CA GLY A 82 -7.85 -14.97 8.50
C GLY A 82 -8.47 -15.96 7.50
N SER A 83 -9.72 -15.71 7.09
CA SER A 83 -10.42 -16.55 6.10
C SER A 83 -9.96 -16.22 4.68
N THR A 84 -8.94 -16.92 4.20
CA THR A 84 -8.39 -16.79 2.84
C THR A 84 -9.23 -17.54 1.79
N GLY A 85 -9.01 -17.22 0.51
CA GLY A 85 -9.69 -17.87 -0.62
C GLY A 85 -11.01 -17.18 -0.98
N PHE A 86 -11.85 -17.84 -1.78
CA PHE A 86 -13.04 -17.22 -2.39
C PHE A 86 -14.30 -18.09 -2.26
N ASP A 87 -14.26 -19.13 -1.43
CA ASP A 87 -15.37 -20.06 -1.24
C ASP A 87 -16.61 -19.30 -0.74
N GLY A 88 -17.76 -19.53 -1.39
CA GLY A 88 -19.00 -18.82 -1.08
C GLY A 88 -18.98 -17.33 -1.38
N GLY A 89 -18.02 -16.83 -2.17
CA GLY A 89 -17.94 -15.42 -2.59
C GLY A 89 -17.32 -14.49 -1.55
N ILE A 90 -16.65 -15.03 -0.51
CA ILE A 90 -15.84 -14.20 0.39
C ILE A 90 -14.70 -13.53 -0.39
N ASN A 91 -14.15 -12.44 0.15
CA ASN A 91 -12.99 -11.74 -0.42
C ASN A 91 -13.20 -11.30 -1.89
N SER A 92 -14.46 -11.09 -2.29
CA SER A 92 -14.85 -10.86 -3.67
C SER A 92 -15.82 -9.68 -3.81
N ALA A 93 -15.79 -9.05 -4.98
CA ALA A 93 -16.77 -8.08 -5.46
C ALA A 93 -17.03 -8.32 -6.96
N ILE A 94 -17.96 -7.57 -7.56
CA ILE A 94 -18.38 -7.79 -8.95
C ILE A 94 -17.96 -6.60 -9.80
N LEU A 95 -17.22 -6.83 -10.89
CA LEU A 95 -17.10 -5.90 -12.00
C LEU A 95 -18.19 -6.23 -13.02
N ARG A 96 -19.15 -5.33 -13.22
CA ARG A 96 -20.31 -5.55 -14.10
C ARG A 96 -20.24 -4.65 -15.31
N TYR A 97 -20.24 -5.25 -16.50
CA TYR A 97 -20.39 -4.52 -17.74
C TYR A 97 -21.85 -4.07 -17.94
N ALA A 98 -22.06 -2.87 -18.47
CA ALA A 98 -23.37 -2.39 -18.86
C ALA A 98 -24.00 -3.34 -19.90
N GLY A 99 -25.18 -3.87 -19.59
CA GLY A 99 -25.88 -4.86 -20.40
C GLY A 99 -25.67 -6.32 -19.97
N ALA A 100 -24.78 -6.60 -19.01
CA ALA A 100 -24.69 -7.91 -18.38
C ALA A 100 -25.91 -8.14 -17.45
N THR A 101 -26.27 -9.41 -17.25
CA THR A 101 -27.35 -9.78 -16.31
C THR A 101 -26.96 -9.50 -14.87
N GLU A 102 -27.95 -9.35 -13.98
CA GLU A 102 -27.71 -9.13 -12.55
C GLU A 102 -27.42 -10.43 -11.79
N ASP A 103 -26.46 -11.20 -12.29
CA ASP A 103 -26.01 -12.46 -11.70
C ASP A 103 -24.62 -12.31 -11.06
N ASP A 104 -24.25 -13.29 -10.24
CA ASP A 104 -22.89 -13.43 -9.72
C ASP A 104 -21.95 -13.93 -10.85
N PRO A 105 -20.70 -13.43 -10.93
CA PRO A 105 -19.71 -13.95 -11.88
C PRO A 105 -19.46 -15.45 -11.73
N THR A 106 -19.21 -16.13 -12.85
CA THR A 106 -18.75 -17.54 -12.87
C THR A 106 -17.30 -17.67 -13.34
N THR A 107 -16.60 -16.54 -13.42
CA THR A 107 -15.25 -16.45 -13.99
C THR A 107 -14.21 -17.14 -13.10
N THR A 108 -13.18 -17.66 -13.75
CA THR A 108 -11.96 -18.12 -13.10
C THR A 108 -10.78 -17.42 -13.75
N SER A 109 -9.77 -17.05 -12.96
CA SER A 109 -8.57 -16.42 -13.48
C SER A 109 -7.35 -16.80 -12.65
N ALA A 110 -6.23 -17.02 -13.33
CA ALA A 110 -4.93 -17.22 -12.72
C ALA A 110 -4.10 -15.95 -12.92
N THR A 111 -3.34 -15.57 -11.89
CA THR A 111 -2.39 -14.46 -11.95
C THR A 111 -0.99 -15.00 -12.21
N SER A 112 -0.23 -14.28 -13.01
CA SER A 112 1.07 -14.72 -13.57
C SER A 112 2.10 -13.58 -13.63
N THR A 113 1.65 -12.34 -13.58
CA THR A 113 2.45 -11.13 -13.70
C THR A 113 2.13 -10.20 -12.52
N PRO A 114 2.58 -10.55 -11.30
CA PRO A 114 2.35 -9.74 -10.11
C PRO A 114 3.10 -8.40 -10.21
N LEU A 115 2.60 -7.40 -9.50
CA LEU A 115 3.33 -6.17 -9.29
C LEU A 115 4.52 -6.41 -8.36
N GLU A 116 5.71 -6.11 -8.87
CA GLU A 116 6.96 -6.08 -8.10
C GLU A 116 7.35 -4.62 -7.86
N GLU A 117 7.53 -4.23 -6.60
CA GLU A 117 7.83 -2.84 -6.21
C GLU A 117 9.12 -2.32 -6.86
N THR A 118 10.13 -3.18 -7.04
CA THR A 118 11.41 -2.85 -7.66
C THR A 118 11.31 -2.47 -9.14
N ASN A 119 10.18 -2.77 -9.79
CA ASN A 119 9.90 -2.35 -11.16
C ASN A 119 9.20 -0.98 -11.23
N LEU A 120 8.80 -0.40 -10.10
CA LEU A 120 8.18 0.92 -10.06
C LEU A 120 9.23 2.01 -10.25
N VAL A 121 8.97 2.92 -11.19
CA VAL A 121 9.82 4.08 -11.46
C VAL A 121 8.97 5.34 -11.40
N PRO A 122 9.31 6.34 -10.57
CA PRO A 122 8.62 7.63 -10.56
C PRO A 122 8.58 8.25 -11.96
N LEU A 123 7.42 8.79 -12.35
CA LEU A 123 7.27 9.48 -13.63
C LEU A 123 8.11 10.76 -13.64
N GLU A 124 8.11 11.48 -12.52
CA GLU A 124 9.00 12.60 -12.22
C GLU A 124 10.15 12.05 -11.38
N ASN A 125 11.32 11.84 -12.00
CA ASN A 125 12.44 11.17 -11.35
C ASN A 125 13.66 12.09 -11.18
N PRO A 126 13.76 12.84 -10.05
CA PRO A 126 14.95 13.62 -9.72
C PRO A 126 16.13 12.73 -9.26
N GLY A 127 15.95 11.41 -9.15
CA GLY A 127 16.91 10.48 -8.56
C GLY A 127 16.80 10.39 -7.04
N ALA A 128 17.40 9.34 -6.47
CA ALA A 128 17.56 9.23 -5.02
C ALA A 128 18.52 10.32 -4.52
N PRO A 129 18.24 10.97 -3.37
CA PRO A 129 19.11 11.99 -2.81
C PRO A 129 20.42 11.37 -2.30
N GLY A 130 21.52 12.13 -2.39
CA GLY A 130 22.83 11.74 -1.88
C GLY A 130 23.65 10.82 -2.82
N PRO A 131 24.82 10.35 -2.36
CA PRO A 131 25.68 9.43 -3.10
C PRO A 131 25.04 8.04 -3.31
N ALA A 132 25.27 7.42 -4.47
CA ALA A 132 24.76 6.10 -4.81
C ALA A 132 25.58 4.95 -4.16
N VAL A 133 25.73 4.99 -2.84
CA VAL A 133 26.39 3.95 -2.04
C VAL A 133 25.62 3.76 -0.73
N PRO A 134 25.40 2.51 -0.26
CA PRO A 134 24.82 2.28 1.06
C PRO A 134 25.64 2.98 2.15
N GLY A 135 24.97 3.71 3.05
CA GLY A 135 25.63 4.49 4.10
C GLY A 135 26.15 5.87 3.65
N GLY A 136 25.86 6.30 2.41
CA GLY A 136 26.34 7.57 1.85
C GLY A 136 25.57 8.83 2.24
N ALA A 137 24.47 8.71 3.00
CA ALA A 137 23.66 9.85 3.44
C ALA A 137 24.41 10.73 4.47
N ASP A 138 23.94 11.96 4.70
CA ASP A 138 24.47 12.83 5.76
C ASP A 138 24.20 12.24 7.15
N ILE A 139 23.01 11.65 7.34
CA ILE A 139 22.56 11.03 8.58
C ILE A 139 22.16 9.59 8.26
N ASN A 140 22.83 8.60 8.85
CA ASN A 140 22.50 7.20 8.63
C ASN A 140 21.97 6.59 9.94
N ILE A 141 20.68 6.22 9.96
CA ILE A 141 20.04 5.61 11.13
C ILE A 141 19.63 4.18 10.77
N ASN A 142 20.22 3.19 11.45
CA ASN A 142 19.74 1.81 11.39
C ASN A 142 18.64 1.60 12.44
N LEU A 143 17.44 1.21 12.01
CA LEU A 143 16.31 0.91 12.89
C LEU A 143 16.29 -0.59 13.21
N ALA A 144 16.84 -0.98 14.36
CA ALA A 144 16.77 -2.37 14.83
C ALA A 144 15.38 -2.65 15.43
N MET A 145 14.54 -3.32 14.66
CA MET A 145 13.21 -3.74 15.09
C MET A 145 13.27 -5.07 15.84
N ALA A 146 12.60 -5.15 16.99
CA ALA A 146 12.39 -6.39 17.72
C ALA A 146 10.97 -6.44 18.30
N PHE A 147 10.37 -7.63 18.33
CA PHE A 147 9.02 -7.84 18.85
C PHE A 147 9.02 -8.88 19.97
N ASP A 148 8.52 -8.49 21.13
CA ASP A 148 8.27 -9.40 22.24
C ASP A 148 6.85 -9.97 22.13
N PHE A 149 6.74 -11.24 21.73
CA PHE A 149 5.46 -11.94 21.60
C PHE A 149 4.79 -12.28 22.93
N THR A 150 5.51 -12.19 24.05
CA THR A 150 4.94 -12.43 25.39
C THR A 150 4.20 -11.19 25.86
N ASN A 151 4.84 -10.03 25.73
CA ASN A 151 4.30 -8.75 26.18
C ASN A 151 3.56 -7.98 25.06
N PHE A 152 3.55 -8.51 23.83
CA PHE A 152 3.02 -7.86 22.64
C PHE A 152 3.60 -6.45 22.42
N GLU A 153 4.91 -6.32 22.59
CA GLU A 153 5.61 -5.04 22.55
C GLU A 153 6.59 -4.98 21.38
N LEU A 154 6.41 -3.98 20.51
CA LEU A 154 7.36 -3.64 19.46
C LEU A 154 8.38 -2.63 20.01
N THR A 155 9.66 -2.89 19.77
CA THR A 155 10.76 -1.97 20.09
C THR A 155 11.52 -1.58 18.84
N ILE A 156 12.00 -0.35 18.82
CA ILE A 156 12.94 0.17 17.81
C ILE A 156 14.18 0.64 18.56
N ASN A 157 15.35 0.07 18.21
CA ASN A 157 16.61 0.30 18.90
C ASN A 157 16.49 0.08 20.43
N GLY A 158 15.77 -0.97 20.81
CA GLY A 158 15.57 -1.38 22.21
C GLY A 158 14.57 -0.53 23.01
N SER A 159 13.96 0.50 22.41
CA SER A 159 12.97 1.35 23.08
C SER A 159 11.56 1.08 22.56
N PRO A 160 10.58 0.78 23.44
CA PRO A 160 9.18 0.73 23.05
C PRO A 160 8.60 2.15 22.95
N PHE A 161 7.67 2.35 22.02
CA PHE A 161 6.94 3.63 21.95
C PHE A 161 5.79 3.62 22.95
N GLN A 162 5.89 4.47 23.98
CA GLN A 162 4.83 4.72 24.95
C GLN A 162 4.37 6.16 24.83
N ALA A 163 3.11 6.38 24.46
CA ALA A 163 2.61 7.73 24.19
C ALA A 163 2.80 8.65 25.41
N PRO A 164 3.46 9.81 25.26
CA PRO A 164 3.69 10.73 26.37
C PRO A 164 2.39 11.46 26.71
N THR A 165 2.26 11.90 27.97
CA THR A 165 1.08 12.67 28.42
C THR A 165 0.98 14.02 27.74
N ALA A 166 2.12 14.69 27.52
CA ALA A 166 2.21 15.89 26.69
C ALA A 166 2.59 15.49 25.26
N PRO A 167 1.80 15.86 24.23
CA PRO A 167 2.17 15.60 22.84
C PRO A 167 3.56 16.16 22.51
N VAL A 168 4.33 15.44 21.69
CA VAL A 168 5.70 15.85 21.32
C VAL A 168 5.75 17.28 20.77
N LEU A 169 4.78 17.64 19.90
CA LEU A 169 4.66 19.00 19.38
C LEU A 169 4.48 20.04 20.51
N LEU A 170 3.69 19.74 21.54
CA LEU A 170 3.50 20.65 22.67
C LEU A 170 4.78 20.80 23.49
N GLN A 171 5.54 19.72 23.70
CA GLN A 171 6.82 19.78 24.40
C GLN A 171 7.80 20.71 23.66
N ILE A 172 7.88 20.59 22.32
CA ILE A 172 8.72 21.46 21.48
C ILE A 172 8.28 22.92 21.59
N LEU A 173 6.99 23.19 21.43
CA LEU A 173 6.44 24.55 21.55
C LEU A 173 6.60 25.14 22.97
N SER A 174 6.76 24.28 23.98
CA SER A 174 7.02 24.68 25.37
C SER A 174 8.51 24.86 25.69
N GLY A 175 9.39 24.72 24.70
CA GLY A 175 10.82 25.02 24.82
C GLY A 175 11.76 23.81 24.88
N ALA A 176 11.26 22.58 24.76
CA ALA A 176 12.12 21.41 24.64
C ALA A 176 12.73 21.33 23.23
N THR A 177 14.03 21.64 23.10
CA THR A 177 14.72 21.67 21.79
C THR A 177 15.62 20.47 21.54
N ASP A 178 16.07 19.78 22.59
CA ASP A 178 16.97 18.62 22.46
C ASP A 178 16.17 17.31 22.52
N ALA A 179 16.51 16.33 21.67
CA ALA A 179 15.84 15.02 21.66
C ALA A 179 15.89 14.33 23.05
N ALA A 180 17.00 14.48 23.78
CA ALA A 180 17.15 13.92 25.12
C ALA A 180 16.21 14.56 26.17
N SER A 181 15.64 15.74 25.88
CA SER A 181 14.66 16.42 26.73
C SER A 181 13.21 16.09 26.37
N LEU A 182 12.98 15.40 25.24
CA LEU A 182 11.66 15.01 24.77
C LEU A 182 11.25 13.63 25.29
N LEU A 183 9.96 13.49 25.55
CA LEU A 183 9.31 12.23 25.89
C LEU A 183 8.51 11.68 24.70
N PRO A 184 8.47 10.35 24.50
CA PRO A 184 9.09 9.33 25.34
C PRO A 184 10.59 9.18 25.05
N SER A 185 11.38 9.06 26.12
CA SER A 185 12.84 8.92 26.02
C SER A 185 13.21 7.66 25.23
N GLY A 186 14.17 7.78 24.32
CA GLY A 186 14.66 6.68 23.48
C GLY A 186 13.86 6.44 22.20
N SER A 187 12.69 7.08 22.02
CA SER A 187 11.89 6.94 20.79
C SER A 187 11.84 8.21 19.93
N ILE A 188 12.64 9.23 20.25
CA ILE A 188 12.71 10.50 19.52
C ILE A 188 14.09 10.66 18.88
N TYR A 189 14.13 10.82 17.57
CA TYR A 189 15.34 11.06 16.78
C TYR A 189 15.28 12.48 16.21
N ALA A 190 16.20 13.35 16.63
CA ALA A 190 16.35 14.66 16.00
C ALA A 190 17.08 14.52 14.67
N LEU A 191 16.60 15.24 13.65
CA LEU A 191 17.22 15.31 12.33
C LEU A 191 17.62 16.75 12.05
N GLU A 192 18.82 16.94 11.52
CA GLU A 192 19.29 18.26 11.09
C GLU A 192 18.58 18.69 9.80
N ALA A 193 18.27 19.98 9.69
CA ALA A 193 17.64 20.53 8.50
C ALA A 193 18.58 20.46 7.28
N ASN A 194 17.99 20.27 6.09
CA ASN A 194 18.70 20.22 4.79
C ASN A 194 19.76 19.12 4.68
N LYS A 195 19.55 17.99 5.35
CA LYS A 195 20.40 16.79 5.29
C LYS A 195 19.71 15.64 4.58
N VAL A 196 20.48 14.82 3.87
CA VAL A 196 20.01 13.52 3.35
C VAL A 196 20.02 12.51 4.50
N VAL A 197 18.90 11.84 4.70
CA VAL A 197 18.70 10.81 5.75
C VAL A 197 18.44 9.46 5.10
#